data_AF-A0A259JZG9-F1
#
_entry.id   AF-A0A259JZG9-F1
#
_cell.length_a   1.000
_cell.length_b   1.000
_cell.length_c   1.000
_cell.angle_alpha   90.00
_cell.angle_beta   90.00
_cell.angle_gamma   90.00
#
_symmetry.space_group_name_H-M   'P 1'
#
loop_
_entity.id
_entity.type
_entity.pdbx_description
1 polymer ?
#
loop_
_entity_poly.entity_id
_entity_poly.type
_entity_poly.pdbx_seq_one_letter_code
_entity_poly.pdbx_strand_id
1 'polypeptide(L)'
;MSSAMTAEHLRQMIAVLEAERQALATLDLDALLATAQRKQGLCAELEPASPAAPDAECRALAENARALNEVNRRVRNLLAAQVSARIDALVDRPGTYRVARVA
;
A
#
# COMPACT_ATOMS: atom_id res chain seq x y z
N MET A 1 16.70 14.50 -17.08
CA MET A 1 15.24 14.61 -17.21
C MET A 1 14.81 16.03 -16.82
N SER A 2 13.85 16.66 -17.52
CA SER A 2 13.36 18.00 -17.14
C SER A 2 12.50 17.92 -15.88
N SER A 3 12.52 18.95 -15.03
CA SER A 3 11.72 19.01 -13.80
C SER A 3 10.23 18.79 -14.06
N ALA A 4 9.72 19.32 -15.18
CA ALA A 4 8.34 19.13 -15.61
C ALA A 4 7.99 17.66 -15.87
N MET A 5 8.92 16.87 -16.41
CA MET A 5 8.68 15.44 -16.61
C MET A 5 8.66 14.71 -15.26
N THR A 6 9.56 15.04 -14.33
CA THR A 6 9.55 14.44 -12.99
C THR A 6 8.23 14.72 -12.25
N ALA A 7 7.73 15.96 -12.32
CA ALA A 7 6.43 16.32 -11.75
C ALA A 7 5.29 15.49 -12.36
N GLU A 8 5.30 15.28 -13.68
CA GLU A 8 4.29 14.47 -14.36
C GLU A 8 4.30 13.00 -13.92
N HIS A 9 5.47 12.37 -13.85
CA HIS A 9 5.60 11.00 -13.33
C HIS A 9 5.14 10.88 -11.87
N LEU A 10 5.37 11.92 -11.04
CA LEU A 10 4.87 11.94 -9.67
C LEU A 10 3.36 12.07 -9.58
N ARG A 11 2.71 12.86 -10.47
CA ARG A 11 1.24 12.91 -10.56
C ARG A 11 0.68 11.56 -11.00
N GLN A 12 1.33 10.88 -11.95
CA GLN A 12 0.95 9.54 -12.35
C GLN A 12 1.11 8.53 -11.20
N MET A 13 2.18 8.65 -10.41
CA MET A 13 2.38 7.83 -9.21
C MET A 13 1.25 8.04 -8.19
N ILE A 14 0.85 9.29 -7.93
CA ILE A 14 -0.29 9.61 -7.06
C ILE A 14 -1.57 8.92 -7.56
N ALA A 15 -1.89 9.06 -8.85
CA ALA A 15 -3.07 8.43 -9.44
C ALA A 15 -3.06 6.89 -9.31
N VAL A 16 -1.90 6.26 -9.49
CA VAL A 16 -1.75 4.81 -9.31
C VAL A 16 -1.92 4.40 -7.84
N LEU A 17 -1.44 5.21 -6.89
CA LEU A 17 -1.61 4.95 -5.46
C LEU A 17 -3.07 5.12 -5.00
N GLU A 18 -3.81 6.07 -5.56
CA GLU A 18 -5.26 6.21 -5.35
C GLU A 18 -6.03 5.02 -5.94
N ALA A 19 -5.66 4.58 -7.14
CA ALA A 19 -6.24 3.38 -7.75
C ALA A 19 -5.95 2.12 -6.92
N GLU A 20 -4.72 1.96 -6.41
CA GLU A 20 -4.38 0.87 -5.49
C GLU A 20 -5.23 0.95 -4.22
N ARG A 21 -5.46 2.15 -3.67
CA ARG A 21 -6.33 2.31 -2.50
C ARG A 21 -7.73 1.78 -2.78
N GLN A 22 -8.30 2.15 -3.92
CA GLN A 22 -9.62 1.67 -4.30
C GLN A 22 -9.63 0.15 -4.46
N ALA A 23 -8.61 -0.42 -5.12
CA ALA A 23 -8.48 -1.87 -5.28
C ALA A 23 -8.34 -2.61 -3.94
N LEU A 24 -7.63 -2.03 -2.96
CA LEU A 24 -7.57 -2.58 -1.59
C LEU A 24 -8.93 -2.54 -0.89
N ALA A 25 -9.74 -1.50 -1.12
CA ALA A 25 -11.06 -1.38 -0.51
C ALA A 25 -12.07 -2.39 -1.10
N THR A 26 -11.92 -2.74 -2.38
CA THR A 26 -12.78 -3.72 -3.06
C THR A 26 -12.21 -5.13 -3.08
N LEU A 27 -10.98 -5.32 -2.56
CA LEU A 27 -10.22 -6.58 -2.65
C LEU A 27 -10.07 -7.09 -4.09
N ASP A 28 -9.93 -6.17 -5.04
CA ASP A 28 -9.77 -6.48 -6.47
C ASP A 28 -8.32 -6.89 -6.76
N LEU A 29 -8.08 -8.20 -6.88
CA LEU A 29 -6.75 -8.77 -7.11
C LEU A 29 -6.14 -8.34 -8.45
N ASP A 30 -6.95 -8.29 -9.51
CA ASP A 30 -6.46 -7.93 -10.85
C ASP A 30 -6.03 -6.47 -10.88
N ALA A 31 -6.81 -5.58 -10.26
CA ALA A 31 -6.44 -4.18 -10.11
C ALA A 31 -5.21 -4.00 -9.20
N LEU A 32 -5.05 -4.81 -8.15
CA LEU A 32 -3.85 -4.77 -7.30
C LEU A 32 -2.58 -5.18 -8.07
N LEU A 33 -2.65 -6.23 -8.89
CA LEU A 33 -1.53 -6.65 -9.72
C LEU A 33 -1.18 -5.61 -10.79
N ALA A 34 -2.20 -5.03 -11.45
CA ALA A 34 -2.01 -3.99 -12.45
C ALA A 34 -1.38 -2.73 -11.83
N THR A 35 -1.86 -2.29 -10.66
CA THR A 35 -1.28 -1.13 -9.96
C THR A 35 0.14 -1.41 -9.46
N ALA A 36 0.46 -2.64 -9.03
CA ALA A 36 1.82 -3.03 -8.65
C ALA A 36 2.81 -2.89 -9.82
N GLN A 37 2.45 -3.40 -11.01
CA GLN A 37 3.28 -3.29 -12.21
C GLN A 37 3.49 -1.83 -12.63
N ARG A 38 2.42 -1.01 -12.61
CA ARG A 38 2.49 0.42 -12.97
C ARG A 38 3.40 1.20 -12.01
N LYS A 39 3.33 0.93 -10.70
CA LYS A 39 4.25 1.53 -9.71
C LYS A 39 5.71 1.18 -10.02
N GLN A 40 6.00 -0.07 -10.35
CA GLN A 40 7.36 -0.49 -10.70
C GLN A 40 7.87 0.23 -11.95
N GLY A 41 7.03 0.34 -12.99
CA GLY A 41 7.36 1.10 -14.20
C GLY A 41 7.69 2.57 -13.90
N LEU A 42 6.81 3.25 -13.17
CA LEU A 42 7.03 4.65 -12.78
C LEU A 42 8.28 4.84 -11.90
N CYS A 43 8.56 3.92 -10.99
CA CYS A 43 9.80 3.95 -10.20
C CYS A 43 11.05 3.83 -11.08
N ALA A 44 11.03 2.93 -12.07
CA ALA A 44 12.15 2.76 -13.01
C ALA A 44 12.36 4.00 -13.89
N GLU A 45 11.28 4.71 -14.25
CA GLU A 45 11.34 5.97 -15.01
C GLU A 45 11.85 7.14 -14.14
N LEU A 46 11.53 7.14 -12.83
CA LEU A 46 11.97 8.16 -11.88
C LEU A 46 13.43 7.96 -11.40
N GLU A 47 13.95 6.74 -11.40
CA GLU A 47 15.30 6.40 -10.93
C GLU A 47 16.43 7.19 -11.65
N PRO A 48 16.50 7.25 -13.00
CA PRO A 48 17.50 8.04 -13.70
C PRO A 48 17.26 9.56 -13.59
N ALA A 49 16.12 9.96 -13.05
CA ALA A 49 15.69 11.36 -12.98
C ALA A 49 16.16 12.09 -11.72
N SER A 50 16.75 11.40 -10.73
CA SER A 50 17.11 11.95 -9.42
C SER A 50 17.93 13.25 -9.57
N PRO A 51 17.29 14.43 -9.47
CA PRO A 51 17.99 15.69 -9.65
C PRO A 51 18.85 15.93 -8.40
N ALA A 52 20.01 16.57 -8.56
CA ALA A 52 20.83 16.99 -7.42
C ALA A 52 20.05 17.94 -6.46
N ALA A 53 18.96 18.55 -6.92
CA ALA A 53 17.92 19.17 -6.10
C ALA A 53 16.57 19.18 -6.86
N PRO A 54 15.55 18.40 -6.47
CA PRO A 54 14.20 18.54 -7.04
C PRO A 54 13.64 19.91 -6.69
N ASP A 55 12.81 20.50 -7.57
CA ASP A 55 12.14 21.77 -7.27
C ASP A 55 11.07 21.63 -6.17
N ALA A 56 10.45 22.75 -5.79
CA ALA A 56 9.44 22.75 -4.72
C ALA A 56 8.18 21.95 -5.07
N GLU A 57 7.76 21.96 -6.35
CA GLU A 57 6.60 21.21 -6.82
C GLU A 57 6.83 19.69 -6.73
N CYS A 58 7.97 19.22 -7.26
CA CYS A 58 8.34 17.81 -7.20
C CYS A 58 8.44 17.30 -5.77
N ARG A 59 8.95 18.11 -4.83
CA ARG A 59 9.00 17.74 -3.41
C ARG A 59 7.60 17.58 -2.82
N ALA A 60 6.71 18.53 -3.06
CA ALA A 60 5.32 18.45 -2.57
C ALA A 60 4.58 17.22 -3.14
N LEU A 61 4.75 16.93 -4.43
CA LEU A 61 4.17 15.75 -5.07
C LEU A 61 4.75 14.44 -4.51
N ALA A 62 6.06 14.39 -4.27
CA ALA A 62 6.71 13.22 -3.67
C ALA A 62 6.24 12.97 -2.23
N GLU A 63 6.04 14.03 -1.44
CA GLU A 63 5.48 13.93 -0.09
C GLU A 63 4.04 13.40 -0.11
N ASN A 64 3.21 13.87 -1.04
CA ASN A 64 1.85 13.35 -1.23
C ASN A 64 1.86 11.86 -1.61
N ALA A 65 2.65 11.48 -2.62
CA ALA A 65 2.81 10.08 -3.01
C ALA A 65 3.28 9.21 -1.82
N ARG A 66 4.20 9.70 -0.99
CA ARG A 66 4.65 9.00 0.22
C ARG A 66 3.53 8.80 1.21
N ALA A 67 2.72 9.83 1.48
CA ALA A 67 1.58 9.74 2.38
C ALA A 67 0.55 8.71 1.87
N LEU A 68 0.19 8.74 0.59
CA LEU A 68 -0.75 7.78 0.01
C LEU A 68 -0.23 6.33 0.10
N ASN A 69 1.04 6.09 -0.24
CA ASN A 69 1.64 4.77 -0.15
C ASN A 69 1.68 4.23 1.29
N GLU A 70 1.98 5.09 2.26
CA GLU A 70 1.96 4.71 3.68
C GLU A 70 0.57 4.26 4.11
N VAL A 71 -0.46 4.97 3.68
CA VAL A 71 -1.83 4.59 4.01
C VAL A 71 -2.22 3.30 3.26
N ASN A 72 -1.76 3.05 2.02
CA ASN A 72 -1.96 1.77 1.32
C ASN A 72 -1.28 0.60 2.06
N ARG A 73 -0.06 0.83 2.57
CA ARG A 73 0.68 -0.13 3.39
C ARG A 73 -0.07 -0.50 4.66
N ARG A 74 -0.65 0.48 5.35
CA ARG A 74 -1.48 0.24 6.55
C ARG A 74 -2.70 -0.62 6.24
N VAL A 75 -3.41 -0.36 5.14
CA VAL A 75 -4.57 -1.19 4.75
C VAL A 75 -4.16 -2.63 4.45
N ARG A 76 -3.10 -2.83 3.64
CA ARG A 76 -2.57 -4.18 3.35
C ARG A 76 -2.20 -4.94 4.62
N ASN A 77 -1.51 -4.28 5.54
CA ASN A 77 -1.08 -4.87 6.81
C ASN A 77 -2.27 -5.20 7.72
N LEU A 78 -3.30 -4.35 7.77
CA LEU A 78 -4.50 -4.62 8.55
C LEU A 78 -5.23 -5.86 8.04
N LEU A 79 -5.40 -5.99 6.72
CA LEU A 79 -6.02 -7.16 6.09
C LEU A 79 -5.24 -8.44 6.43
N ALA A 80 -3.91 -8.40 6.34
CA ALA A 80 -3.05 -9.52 6.71
C ALA A 80 -3.21 -9.90 8.20
N ALA A 81 -3.19 -8.92 9.10
CA ALA A 81 -3.37 -9.15 10.54
C ALA A 81 -4.74 -9.77 10.87
N GLN A 82 -5.80 -9.35 10.18
CA GLN A 82 -7.14 -9.93 10.36
C GLN A 82 -7.19 -11.41 9.96
N VAL A 83 -6.55 -11.77 8.85
CA VAL A 83 -6.47 -13.16 8.39
C VAL A 83 -5.64 -14.00 9.37
N SER A 84 -4.47 -13.51 9.81
CA SER A 84 -3.65 -14.18 10.82
C SER A 84 -4.42 -14.42 12.12
N ALA A 85 -5.07 -13.39 12.67
CA ALA A 85 -5.85 -13.53 13.90
C ALA A 85 -6.96 -14.59 13.78
N ARG A 86 -7.59 -14.70 12.60
CA ARG A 86 -8.61 -15.73 12.36
C ARG A 86 -8.01 -17.13 12.24
N ILE A 87 -6.84 -17.28 11.62
CA ILE A 87 -6.13 -18.56 11.55
C ILE A 87 -5.69 -18.99 12.95
N ASP A 88 -5.11 -18.07 13.72
CA ASP A 88 -4.68 -18.32 15.10
C ASP A 88 -5.85 -18.79 15.95
N ALA A 89 -7.04 -18.17 15.84
CA ALA A 89 -8.24 -18.62 16.54
C ALA A 89 -8.77 -20.01 16.12
N LEU A 90 -8.43 -20.50 14.92
CA LEU A 90 -8.80 -21.85 14.45
C LEU A 90 -7.82 -22.92 14.96
N VAL A 91 -6.53 -22.57 15.04
CA VAL A 91 -5.45 -23.45 15.52
C VAL A 91 -5.44 -23.50 17.05
N ASP A 92 -5.67 -22.35 17.69
CA ASP A 92 -5.91 -22.21 19.12
C ASP A 92 -7.35 -22.64 19.43
N ARG A 93 -7.64 -23.93 19.21
CA ARG A 93 -8.90 -24.51 19.66
C ARG A 93 -9.04 -24.21 21.15
N PRO A 94 -10.16 -23.62 21.61
CA PRO A 94 -10.50 -23.59 23.03
C PRO A 94 -10.77 -25.04 23.48
N GLY A 95 -9.69 -25.75 23.77
CA GLY A 95 -9.69 -27.02 24.47
C GLY A 95 -10.06 -26.73 25.92
N THR A 96 -11.32 -26.97 26.23
CA THR A 96 -11.86 -27.17 27.58
C THR A 96 -12.03 -25.92 28.46
N TYR A 97 -13.11 -25.17 28.19
CA TYR A 97 -13.95 -24.78 29.33
C TYR A 97 -14.58 -26.05 29.91
N ARG A 98 -13.98 -26.60 30.98
CA ARG A 98 -14.70 -27.45 31.94
C ARG A 98 -13.97 -27.47 33.28
N VAL A 99 -14.30 -26.49 34.12
CA VAL A 99 -14.45 -26.79 35.56
C VAL A 99 -15.94 -26.77 35.84
N ALA A 100 -16.55 -27.93 35.64
CA ALA A 100 -17.76 -28.30 36.33
C ALA A 100 -17.35 -29.06 37.60
N ARG A 101 -17.44 -28.41 38.76
CA ARG A 101 -17.75 -29.04 40.06
C ARG A 101 -18.22 -27.90 40.99
N VAL A 102 -19.52 -27.74 41.25
CA VAL A 102 -20.45 -28.58 42.04
C VAL A 102 -20.18 -28.46 43.54
N ALA A 103 -21.15 -27.82 44.21
CA ALA A 103 -21.55 -27.82 45.62
C ALA A 103 -20.46 -27.72 46.69
#